data_AF-A0A9P8CJ93-F1
#
_entry.id   AF-A0A9P8CJ93-F1
#
_cell.length_a   1.000
_cell.length_b   1.000
_cell.length_c   1.000
_cell.angle_alpha   90.00
_cell.angle_beta   90.00
_cell.angle_gamma   90.00
#
_symmetry.space_group_name_H-M   'P 1'
#
loop_
_entity.id
_entity.type
_entity.pdbx_description
1 polymer ?
#
loop_
_entity_poly.entity_id
_entity_poly.type
_entity_poly.pdbx_seq_one_letter_code
_entity_poly.pdbx_strand_id
1 'polypeptide(L)'
;MGSFCSTNDKDGEEPTRESRPQTAPQRRLSKRKPSMNIARREKKPLLGWRAALNVGLDTPEIYEAARLDLKSEELTRAFDAGVTKLSSNVEQQAVEIVKKIQWYDWKNTYGCSTNAPPKGKRMAGQHFLGSVDLINQTELLKVAKKMPKGAHLHIHFSSCLPATFPIQQARNIDAMYIRSTLPLTTPENMDATRVSFMIMKLRDATHSVVSGVEVHTPFGDISRSDYVANSWMPYKKFLKRFKYRDQSGQLLQGVSGAEKWLVSKILFSEEGAHDSQQTGHG
;
A
#
# COMPACT_ATOMS: atom_id res chain seq x y z
N MET A 1 -18.08 16.85 -4.87
CA MET A 1 -17.98 17.90 -5.91
C MET A 1 -16.64 17.76 -6.61
N GLY A 2 -16.62 17.80 -7.95
CA GLY A 2 -15.40 17.94 -8.75
C GLY A 2 -14.92 16.68 -9.48
N SER A 3 -15.68 16.24 -10.49
CA SER A 3 -15.19 15.37 -11.55
C SER A 3 -14.69 16.26 -12.70
N PHE A 4 -13.46 16.05 -13.16
CA PHE A 4 -12.96 16.59 -14.41
C PHE A 4 -12.21 15.47 -15.16
N CYS A 5 -12.95 14.69 -15.93
CA CYS A 5 -12.40 13.86 -17.00
C CYS A 5 -12.38 14.69 -18.29
N SER A 6 -11.18 14.93 -18.82
CA SER A 6 -10.98 15.47 -20.16
C SER A 6 -10.89 14.28 -21.13
N THR A 7 -11.87 14.17 -22.01
CA THR A 7 -11.82 13.34 -23.22
C THR A 7 -11.29 14.22 -24.34
N ASN A 8 -10.07 13.95 -24.80
CA ASN A 8 -9.60 14.47 -26.08
C ASN A 8 -9.90 13.44 -27.16
N ASP A 9 -10.79 13.84 -28.07
CA ASP A 9 -10.97 13.25 -29.39
C ASP A 9 -9.65 13.25 -30.15
N LYS A 10 -9.33 12.11 -30.77
CA LYS A 10 -8.35 12.03 -31.86
C LYS A 10 -8.86 11.05 -32.90
N ASP A 11 -9.75 11.55 -33.74
CA ASP A 11 -9.88 11.08 -35.12
C ASP A 11 -8.62 11.51 -35.88
N GLY A 12 -7.93 10.54 -36.48
CA GLY A 12 -6.70 10.75 -37.23
C GLY A 12 -6.38 9.53 -38.08
N GLU A 13 -6.64 9.69 -39.38
CA GLU A 13 -6.59 8.71 -40.47
C GLU A 13 -5.33 7.83 -40.53
N GLU A 14 -5.53 6.53 -40.77
CA GLU A 14 -4.49 5.57 -41.18
C GLU A 14 -4.10 5.75 -42.66
N PRO A 15 -2.79 5.77 -43.01
CA PRO A 15 -2.38 5.58 -44.39
C PRO A 15 -2.08 4.11 -44.70
N THR A 16 -2.81 3.60 -45.69
CA THR A 16 -2.59 2.32 -46.39
C THR A 16 -1.23 2.30 -47.10
N ARG A 17 -0.52 1.15 -47.04
CA ARG A 17 0.60 0.87 -47.94
C ARG A 17 0.56 -0.55 -48.50
N GLU A 18 0.85 -0.62 -49.78
CA GLU A 18 0.64 -1.70 -50.73
C GLU A 18 1.55 -2.92 -50.53
N SER A 19 1.09 -4.03 -51.12
CA SER A 19 1.69 -5.34 -51.18
C SER A 19 2.75 -5.47 -52.27
N ARG A 20 3.76 -6.33 -52.06
CA ARG A 20 4.25 -7.31 -53.07
C ARG A 20 5.18 -8.37 -52.44
N PRO A 21 5.29 -9.58 -53.05
CA PRO A 21 5.61 -10.83 -52.36
C PRO A 21 7.08 -11.24 -52.51
N GLN A 22 7.57 -12.07 -51.58
CA GLN A 22 8.80 -12.84 -51.77
C GLN A 22 8.58 -14.31 -51.38
N THR A 23 8.58 -15.14 -52.42
CA THR A 23 8.62 -16.59 -52.45
C THR A 23 10.06 -17.10 -52.34
N ALA A 24 10.27 -18.18 -51.57
CA ALA A 24 11.13 -19.36 -51.89
C ALA A 24 11.47 -20.16 -50.60
N PRO A 25 11.91 -21.43 -50.67
CA PRO A 25 11.25 -22.58 -51.28
C PRO A 25 11.04 -23.74 -50.26
N GLN A 26 10.00 -24.55 -50.47
CA GLN A 26 9.74 -25.77 -49.71
C GLN A 26 10.77 -26.86 -50.02
N ARG A 27 11.46 -27.35 -49.00
CA ARG A 27 12.37 -28.50 -49.09
C ARG A 27 11.61 -29.78 -48.69
N ARG A 28 11.17 -30.56 -49.68
CA ARG A 28 10.64 -31.91 -49.48
C ARG A 28 11.80 -32.89 -49.19
N LEU A 29 11.73 -33.58 -48.06
CA LEU A 29 12.45 -34.83 -47.83
C LEU A 29 11.44 -35.90 -47.42
N SER A 30 11.19 -36.84 -48.32
CA SER A 30 10.46 -38.07 -48.06
C SER A 30 11.37 -39.05 -47.32
N LYS A 31 10.90 -39.65 -46.21
CA LYS A 31 11.35 -40.98 -45.78
C LYS A 31 10.21 -41.76 -45.12
N ARG A 32 10.13 -43.02 -45.52
CA ARG A 32 9.15 -44.07 -45.21
C ARG A 32 8.95 -44.29 -43.70
N LYS A 33 7.72 -44.59 -43.30
CA LYS A 33 7.40 -45.18 -41.97
C LYS A 33 7.56 -46.71 -42.05
N PRO A 34 8.22 -47.37 -41.08
CA PRO A 34 7.96 -48.77 -40.81
C PRO A 34 6.68 -48.89 -39.98
N SER A 35 5.81 -49.83 -40.35
CA SER A 35 4.69 -50.25 -39.52
C SER A 35 5.22 -51.03 -38.32
N MET A 36 4.84 -50.60 -37.13
CA MET A 36 4.81 -51.47 -35.95
C MET A 36 3.51 -51.19 -35.21
N ASN A 37 2.57 -52.12 -35.36
CA ASN A 37 1.36 -52.19 -34.54
C ASN A 37 1.78 -52.61 -33.14
N ILE A 38 2.02 -51.65 -32.26
CA ILE A 38 1.98 -51.87 -30.81
C ILE A 38 0.57 -51.48 -30.38
N ALA A 39 -0.20 -52.48 -29.95
CA ALA A 39 -1.54 -52.32 -29.42
C ALA A 39 -1.54 -51.27 -28.30
N ARG A 40 -1.96 -50.05 -28.64
CA ARG A 40 -2.14 -48.96 -27.68
C ARG A 40 -3.40 -49.29 -26.89
N ARG A 41 -3.22 -49.82 -25.69
CA ARG A 41 -4.29 -49.97 -24.70
C ARG A 41 -4.96 -48.60 -24.56
N GLU A 42 -6.16 -48.45 -25.12
CA GLU A 42 -6.93 -47.22 -25.03
C GLU A 42 -7.20 -46.94 -23.55
N LYS A 43 -6.45 -46.00 -22.98
CA LYS A 43 -6.84 -45.40 -21.70
C LYS A 43 -8.13 -44.66 -22.00
N LYS A 44 -9.25 -45.15 -21.44
CA LYS A 44 -10.52 -44.41 -21.45
C LYS A 44 -10.20 -42.94 -21.13
N PRO A 45 -10.69 -41.97 -21.91
CA PRO A 45 -10.45 -40.57 -21.61
C PRO A 45 -10.96 -40.32 -20.19
N LEU A 46 -10.05 -39.92 -19.31
CA LEU A 46 -10.42 -39.54 -17.95
C LEU A 46 -11.45 -38.43 -18.07
N LEU A 47 -12.60 -38.66 -17.45
CA LEU A 47 -13.70 -37.70 -17.43
C LEU A 47 -13.17 -36.40 -16.82
N GLY A 48 -13.24 -35.28 -17.55
CA GLY A 48 -12.79 -33.99 -17.02
C GLY A 48 -13.53 -33.63 -15.72
N TRP A 49 -12.93 -32.83 -14.84
CA TRP A 49 -13.46 -32.59 -13.49
C TRP A 49 -14.90 -32.07 -13.47
N ARG A 50 -15.30 -31.26 -14.46
CA ARG A 50 -16.69 -30.79 -14.64
C ARG A 50 -17.67 -31.92 -14.93
N ALA A 51 -17.25 -32.91 -15.72
CA ALA A 51 -18.07 -34.07 -16.04
C ALA A 51 -18.10 -35.07 -14.87
N ALA A 52 -17.02 -35.16 -14.07
CA ALA A 52 -16.98 -35.97 -12.86
C ALA A 52 -17.99 -35.49 -11.79
N LEU A 53 -18.24 -34.17 -11.70
CA LEU A 53 -19.30 -33.62 -10.85
C LEU A 53 -20.72 -34.07 -11.23
N ASN A 54 -20.96 -34.32 -12.53
CA ASN A 54 -22.28 -34.73 -13.02
C ASN A 54 -22.53 -36.24 -12.88
N VAL A 55 -21.46 -37.05 -12.85
CA VAL A 55 -21.55 -38.53 -12.82
C VAL A 55 -21.42 -39.08 -11.39
N GLY A 56 -20.85 -38.31 -10.47
CA GLY A 56 -20.58 -38.74 -9.09
C GLY A 56 -19.09 -38.97 -8.85
N LEU A 57 -18.63 -38.63 -7.63
CA LEU A 57 -17.23 -38.76 -7.18
C LEU A 57 -17.09 -39.97 -6.25
N ASP A 58 -17.79 -41.06 -6.57
CA ASP A 58 -18.06 -42.17 -5.64
C ASP A 58 -16.86 -43.11 -5.44
N THR A 59 -15.83 -42.99 -6.29
CA THR A 59 -14.60 -43.77 -6.18
C THR A 59 -13.40 -42.85 -5.96
N PRO A 60 -12.42 -43.24 -5.11
CA PRO A 60 -11.20 -42.48 -4.89
C PRO A 60 -10.45 -42.15 -6.18
N GLU A 61 -10.49 -43.05 -7.18
CA GLU A 61 -9.80 -42.87 -8.46
C GLU A 61 -10.44 -41.78 -9.32
N ILE A 62 -11.78 -41.74 -9.40
CA ILE A 62 -12.50 -40.67 -10.11
C ILE A 62 -12.28 -39.34 -9.39
N TYR A 63 -12.33 -39.34 -8.06
CA TYR A 63 -12.05 -38.14 -7.25
C TYR A 63 -10.64 -37.60 -7.50
N GLU A 64 -9.60 -38.42 -7.40
CA GLU A 64 -8.22 -37.95 -7.60
C GLU A 64 -7.95 -37.51 -9.04
N ALA A 65 -8.52 -38.20 -10.04
CA ALA A 65 -8.43 -37.77 -11.43
C ALA A 65 -9.10 -36.40 -11.64
N ALA A 66 -10.30 -36.20 -11.12
CA ALA A 66 -11.01 -34.93 -11.20
C ALA A 66 -10.26 -33.83 -10.43
N ARG A 67 -9.69 -34.13 -9.26
CA ARG A 67 -8.90 -33.19 -8.45
C ARG A 67 -7.62 -32.76 -9.16
N LEU A 68 -6.91 -33.69 -9.81
CA LEU A 68 -5.70 -33.38 -10.58
C LEU A 68 -6.02 -32.54 -11.81
N ASP A 69 -7.12 -32.86 -12.51
CA ASP A 69 -7.59 -32.11 -13.67
C ASP A 69 -7.98 -30.67 -13.28
N LEU A 70 -8.75 -30.51 -12.20
CA LEU A 70 -9.10 -29.19 -11.64
C LEU A 70 -7.85 -28.37 -11.27
N LYS A 71 -6.91 -28.95 -10.52
CA LYS A 71 -5.66 -28.27 -10.15
C LYS A 71 -4.86 -27.84 -11.38
N SER A 72 -4.80 -28.68 -12.41
CA SER A 72 -4.13 -28.34 -13.66
C SER A 72 -4.82 -27.17 -14.36
N GLU A 73 -6.16 -27.14 -14.38
CA GLU A 73 -6.91 -26.01 -14.95
C GLU A 73 -6.67 -24.71 -14.14
N GLU A 74 -6.67 -24.78 -12.81
CA GLU A 74 -6.38 -23.62 -11.96
C GLU A 74 -4.96 -23.06 -12.21
N LEU A 75 -3.96 -23.94 -12.23
CA LEU A 75 -2.56 -23.55 -12.47
C LEU A 75 -2.34 -22.95 -13.86
N THR A 76 -3.06 -23.44 -14.88
CA THR A 76 -2.94 -22.92 -16.25
C THR A 76 -3.65 -21.58 -16.45
N ARG A 77 -4.64 -21.25 -15.60
CA ARG A 77 -5.38 -19.98 -15.60
C ARG A 77 -4.81 -18.92 -14.65
N ALA A 78 -3.83 -19.27 -13.82
CA ALA A 78 -3.20 -18.34 -12.90
C ALA A 78 -2.55 -17.16 -13.64
N PHE A 79 -2.50 -15.98 -12.98
CA PHE A 79 -1.96 -14.76 -13.59
C PHE A 79 -0.48 -14.90 -14.02
N ASP A 80 0.25 -15.80 -13.37
CA ASP A 80 1.67 -16.07 -13.57
C ASP A 80 1.92 -17.39 -14.35
N ALA A 81 0.89 -18.06 -14.87
CA ALA A 81 1.00 -19.37 -15.50
C ALA A 81 2.05 -19.42 -16.63
N GLY A 82 2.08 -18.38 -17.47
CA GLY A 82 3.04 -18.26 -18.56
C GLY A 82 4.49 -18.15 -18.08
N VAL A 83 4.73 -17.37 -17.03
CA VAL A 83 6.06 -17.18 -16.42
C VAL A 83 6.51 -18.47 -15.73
N THR A 84 5.62 -19.09 -14.95
CA THR A 84 5.89 -20.35 -14.26
C THR A 84 6.27 -21.46 -15.25
N LYS A 85 5.58 -21.56 -16.39
CA LYS A 85 5.89 -22.55 -17.44
C LYS A 85 7.28 -22.35 -18.07
N LEU A 86 7.75 -21.11 -18.16
CA LEU A 86 9.03 -20.76 -18.78
C LEU A 86 10.18 -20.62 -17.76
N SER A 87 9.90 -20.86 -16.49
CA SER A 87 10.87 -20.69 -15.40
C SER A 87 12.09 -21.60 -15.55
N SER A 88 13.27 -21.03 -15.37
CA SER A 88 14.54 -21.73 -15.31
C SER A 88 14.69 -22.55 -14.03
N ASN A 89 15.63 -23.49 -14.01
CA ASN A 89 15.93 -24.30 -12.81
C ASN A 89 16.31 -23.44 -11.59
N VAL A 90 17.02 -22.32 -11.81
CA VAL A 90 17.42 -21.40 -10.74
C VAL A 90 16.20 -20.69 -10.15
N GLU A 91 15.27 -20.25 -10.99
CA GLU A 91 14.02 -19.63 -10.53
C GLU A 91 13.16 -20.63 -9.76
N GLN A 92 13.07 -21.88 -10.22
CA GLN A 92 12.37 -22.94 -9.51
C GLN A 92 12.98 -23.21 -8.13
N GLN A 93 14.32 -23.28 -8.03
CA GLN A 93 15.02 -23.40 -6.74
C GLN A 93 14.75 -22.20 -5.83
N ALA A 94 14.77 -20.98 -6.37
CA ALA A 94 14.47 -19.77 -5.62
C ALA A 94 13.02 -19.78 -5.08
N VAL A 95 12.04 -20.21 -5.89
CA VAL A 95 10.64 -20.38 -5.47
C VAL A 95 10.53 -21.35 -4.30
N GLU A 96 11.22 -22.49 -4.34
CA GLU A 96 11.21 -23.46 -3.24
C GLU A 96 11.83 -22.90 -1.95
N ILE A 97 12.88 -22.10 -2.06
CA ILE A 97 13.46 -21.39 -0.90
C ILE A 97 12.46 -20.37 -0.33
N VAL A 98 11.82 -19.57 -1.18
CA VAL A 98 10.82 -18.58 -0.75
C VAL A 98 9.64 -19.25 -0.06
N LYS A 99 9.14 -20.38 -0.56
CA LYS A 99 8.07 -21.16 0.11
C LYS A 99 8.50 -21.64 1.50
N LYS A 100 9.74 -22.12 1.65
CA LYS A 100 10.29 -22.52 2.96
C LYS A 100 10.38 -21.33 3.92
N ILE A 101 10.77 -20.16 3.42
CA ILE A 101 10.81 -18.90 4.19
C ILE A 101 9.39 -18.49 4.63
N GLN A 102 8.41 -18.53 3.72
CA GLN A 102 7.01 -18.24 4.06
C GLN A 102 6.49 -19.15 5.18
N TRP A 103 6.78 -20.45 5.09
CA TRP A 103 6.38 -21.42 6.11
C TRP A 103 7.12 -21.22 7.43
N TYR A 104 8.39 -20.83 7.39
CA TYR A 104 9.15 -20.43 8.57
C TYR A 104 8.49 -19.23 9.26
N ASP A 105 8.19 -18.15 8.53
CA ASP A 105 7.52 -16.97 9.09
C ASP A 105 6.13 -17.32 9.63
N TRP A 106 5.36 -18.16 8.93
CA TRP A 106 4.06 -18.64 9.41
C TRP A 106 4.14 -19.34 10.76
N LYS A 107 5.18 -20.14 10.99
CA LYS A 107 5.35 -20.89 12.23
C LYS A 107 5.99 -20.10 13.37
N ASN A 108 6.93 -19.22 13.05
CA ASN A 108 7.80 -18.59 14.04
C ASN A 108 7.43 -17.14 14.33
N THR A 109 6.83 -16.44 13.38
CA THR A 109 6.46 -15.02 13.51
C THR A 109 4.97 -14.86 13.74
N TYR A 110 4.14 -15.55 12.96
CA TYR A 110 2.70 -15.51 13.11
C TYR A 110 2.22 -16.62 14.07
N GLY A 111 1.14 -16.36 14.81
CA GLY A 111 0.51 -17.41 15.59
C GLY A 111 -0.19 -18.43 14.69
N CYS A 112 0.11 -19.73 14.85
CA CYS A 112 -0.80 -20.78 14.39
C CYS A 112 -2.11 -20.66 15.17
N SER A 113 -3.25 -20.56 14.48
CA SER A 113 -4.53 -20.84 15.14
C SER A 113 -5.44 -21.64 14.24
N THR A 114 -5.69 -22.87 14.67
CA THR A 114 -6.88 -23.63 14.26
C THR A 114 -8.04 -23.43 15.22
N ASN A 115 -7.88 -22.70 16.34
CA ASN A 115 -8.94 -22.39 17.31
C ASN A 115 -8.51 -21.15 18.11
N ALA A 116 -9.20 -20.01 17.90
CA ALA A 116 -9.07 -18.71 18.59
C ALA A 116 -7.64 -18.33 19.05
N PRO A 117 -7.00 -17.29 18.46
CA PRO A 117 -5.65 -16.90 18.88
C PRO A 117 -5.58 -16.76 20.40
N PRO A 118 -4.57 -17.36 21.07
CA PRO A 118 -4.32 -17.11 22.49
C PRO A 118 -4.33 -15.60 22.73
N LYS A 119 -4.99 -15.13 23.79
CA LYS A 119 -5.05 -13.69 24.12
C LYS A 119 -3.66 -13.05 23.92
N GLY A 120 -3.57 -12.10 22.99
CA GLY A 120 -2.34 -11.37 22.69
C GLY A 120 -1.46 -11.90 21.55
N LYS A 121 -1.75 -13.07 20.94
CA LYS A 121 -1.05 -13.50 19.71
C LYS A 121 -1.71 -12.92 18.47
N ARG A 122 -0.97 -12.06 17.78
CA ARG A 122 -1.37 -11.43 16.52
C ARG A 122 -1.18 -12.40 15.35
N MET A 123 -2.08 -12.32 14.37
CA MET A 123 -2.18 -13.28 13.25
C MET A 123 -1.95 -12.60 11.90
N ALA A 124 -1.59 -13.39 10.89
CA ALA A 124 -1.63 -12.95 9.51
C ALA A 124 -3.07 -12.56 9.13
N GLY A 125 -3.26 -11.35 8.61
CA GLY A 125 -4.58 -10.81 8.23
C GLY A 125 -5.24 -9.88 9.25
N GLN A 126 -4.56 -9.57 10.37
CA GLN A 126 -4.98 -8.48 11.25
C GLN A 126 -4.65 -7.10 10.66
N HIS A 127 -5.09 -6.04 11.35
CA HIS A 127 -4.85 -4.66 10.97
C HIS A 127 -3.35 -4.38 10.74
N PHE A 128 -3.03 -3.62 9.68
CA PHE A 128 -1.65 -3.33 9.30
C PHE A 128 -0.89 -2.61 10.41
N LEU A 129 -1.47 -1.55 10.99
CA LEU A 129 -0.81 -0.75 12.03
C LEU A 129 -0.51 -1.59 13.28
N GLY A 130 -1.43 -2.49 13.67
CA GLY A 130 -1.22 -3.42 14.78
C GLY A 130 -0.27 -4.58 14.47
N SER A 131 0.10 -4.79 13.21
CA SER A 131 0.95 -5.92 12.77
C SER A 131 2.29 -5.48 12.17
N VAL A 132 2.54 -4.17 12.04
CA VAL A 132 3.70 -3.64 11.30
C VAL A 132 5.04 -4.07 11.91
N ASP A 133 5.11 -4.16 13.24
CA ASP A 133 6.28 -4.63 13.98
C ASP A 133 6.55 -6.12 13.72
N LEU A 134 5.51 -6.95 13.60
CA LEU A 134 5.64 -8.37 13.24
C LEU A 134 6.05 -8.54 11.78
N ILE A 135 5.41 -7.81 10.86
CA ILE A 135 5.77 -7.82 9.43
C ILE A 135 7.26 -7.46 9.27
N ASN A 136 7.74 -6.47 10.02
CA ASN A 136 9.14 -6.03 10.01
C ASN A 136 10.13 -7.09 10.50
N GLN A 137 9.68 -8.09 11.27
CA GLN A 137 10.53 -9.20 11.75
C GLN A 137 10.62 -10.36 10.76
N THR A 138 9.72 -10.45 9.78
CA THR A 138 9.68 -11.58 8.83
C THR A 138 10.92 -11.67 7.93
N GLU A 139 11.36 -12.90 7.68
CA GLU A 139 12.40 -13.18 6.69
C GLU A 139 11.89 -12.92 5.26
N LEU A 140 10.61 -13.15 5.01
CA LEU A 140 9.96 -12.87 3.75
C LEU A 140 10.05 -11.37 3.38
N LEU A 141 9.85 -10.45 4.32
CA LEU A 141 10.00 -9.02 4.05
C LEU A 141 11.44 -8.68 3.65
N LYS A 142 12.45 -9.34 4.25
CA LYS A 142 13.86 -9.13 3.88
C LYS A 142 14.14 -9.57 2.45
N VAL A 143 13.53 -10.67 2.00
CA VAL A 143 13.58 -11.09 0.59
C VAL A 143 12.85 -10.09 -0.30
N ALA A 144 11.62 -9.69 0.05
CA ALA A 144 10.81 -8.76 -0.71
C ALA A 144 11.45 -7.36 -0.88
N LYS A 145 12.23 -6.91 0.12
CA LYS A 145 13.02 -5.67 0.04
C LYS A 145 14.11 -5.74 -1.03
N LYS A 146 14.70 -6.91 -1.27
CA LYS A 146 15.74 -7.14 -2.30
C LYS A 146 15.17 -7.36 -3.71
N MET A 147 13.90 -7.77 -3.81
CA MET A 147 13.27 -8.08 -5.09
C MET A 147 13.05 -6.80 -5.94
N PRO A 148 13.40 -6.81 -7.24
CA PRO A 148 13.05 -5.74 -8.17
C PRO A 148 11.54 -5.78 -8.44
N LYS A 149 10.78 -4.87 -7.81
CA LYS A 149 9.31 -4.83 -7.89
C LYS A 149 8.78 -4.16 -9.17
N GLY A 150 9.67 -3.69 -10.06
CA GLY A 150 9.28 -2.91 -11.22
C GLY A 150 8.98 -1.45 -10.86
N ALA A 151 7.79 -0.97 -11.22
CA ALA A 151 7.37 0.42 -11.09
C ALA A 151 6.25 0.60 -10.06
N HIS A 152 6.21 1.78 -9.43
CA HIS A 152 5.11 2.19 -8.56
C HIS A 152 4.07 2.96 -9.38
N LEU A 153 2.97 2.30 -9.77
CA LEU A 153 2.02 2.85 -10.74
C LEU A 153 0.88 3.67 -10.12
N HIS A 154 0.68 3.58 -8.81
CA HIS A 154 -0.37 4.31 -8.11
C HIS A 154 0.20 4.92 -6.83
N ILE A 155 0.42 6.23 -6.82
CA ILE A 155 0.90 6.98 -5.66
C ILE A 155 0.23 8.34 -5.57
N HIS A 156 0.04 8.80 -4.34
CA HIS A 156 -0.21 10.21 -4.07
C HIS A 156 1.11 10.87 -3.68
N PHE A 157 1.53 11.87 -4.45
CA PHE A 157 2.84 12.50 -4.26
C PHE A 157 3.04 13.05 -2.84
N SER A 158 1.98 13.60 -2.24
CA SER A 158 1.99 14.15 -0.89
C SER A 158 2.21 13.11 0.22
N SER A 159 2.03 11.83 -0.04
CA SER A 159 2.19 10.74 0.95
C SER A 159 3.41 9.85 0.70
N CYS A 160 4.25 10.19 -0.27
CA CYS A 160 5.44 9.39 -0.61
C CYS A 160 6.64 9.61 0.32
N LEU A 161 6.59 10.64 1.16
CA LEU A 161 7.67 10.99 2.07
C LEU A 161 7.28 10.66 3.52
N PRO A 162 8.22 10.17 4.35
CA PRO A 162 7.97 10.06 5.79
C PRO A 162 7.55 11.41 6.35
N ALA A 163 6.50 11.46 7.18
CA ALA A 163 5.96 12.72 7.73
C ALA A 163 7.01 13.58 8.46
N THR A 164 8.05 12.95 9.02
CA THR A 164 9.19 13.63 9.64
C THR A 164 9.95 14.54 8.66
N PHE A 165 10.07 14.14 7.40
CA PHE A 165 10.83 14.86 6.39
C PHE A 165 10.28 16.27 6.13
N PRO A 166 9.00 16.48 5.70
CA PRO A 166 8.50 17.82 5.44
C PRO A 166 8.47 18.71 6.69
N ILE A 167 8.21 18.13 7.87
CA ILE A 167 8.26 18.85 9.15
C ILE A 167 9.68 19.41 9.42
N GLN A 168 10.70 18.58 9.24
CA GLN A 168 12.09 18.98 9.45
C GLN A 168 12.57 19.98 8.40
N GLN A 169 12.15 19.85 7.14
CA GLN A 169 12.44 20.84 6.10
C GLN A 169 11.80 22.19 6.42
N ALA A 170 10.55 22.19 6.89
CA ALA A 170 9.82 23.41 7.25
C ALA A 170 10.49 24.22 8.36
N ARG A 171 11.28 23.57 9.24
CA ARG A 171 12.01 24.21 10.34
C ARG A 171 12.89 25.38 9.88
N ASN A 172 13.50 25.25 8.71
CA ASN A 172 14.50 26.19 8.23
C ASN A 172 13.91 27.34 7.41
N ILE A 173 12.61 27.30 7.11
CA ILE A 173 11.93 28.31 6.30
C ILE A 173 11.52 29.48 7.21
N ASP A 174 12.11 30.66 7.02
CA ASP A 174 11.79 31.86 7.83
C ASP A 174 10.35 32.35 7.63
N ALA A 175 9.85 32.23 6.39
CA ALA A 175 8.51 32.66 6.00
C ALA A 175 7.42 31.61 6.29
N MET A 176 7.70 30.62 7.15
CA MET A 176 6.76 29.55 7.51
C MET A 176 5.97 29.91 8.77
N TYR A 177 4.66 29.81 8.68
CA TYR A 177 3.72 30.09 9.76
C TYR A 177 2.87 28.86 10.05
N ILE A 178 2.47 28.74 11.31
CA ILE A 178 1.59 27.71 11.82
C ILE A 178 0.39 28.38 12.50
N ARG A 179 -0.78 27.75 12.39
CA ARG A 179 -1.97 28.12 13.16
C ARG A 179 -2.70 26.87 13.62
N SER A 180 -3.57 27.08 14.59
CA SER A 180 -4.36 26.05 15.26
C SER A 180 -5.82 26.52 15.38
N THR A 181 -6.78 25.61 15.30
CA THR A 181 -8.20 25.92 15.55
C THR A 181 -8.50 26.14 17.04
N LEU A 182 -7.64 25.61 17.93
CA LEU A 182 -7.79 25.70 19.39
C LEU A 182 -6.48 26.12 20.07
N PRO A 183 -6.51 26.75 21.26
CA PRO A 183 -5.33 27.00 22.07
C PRO A 183 -4.73 25.67 22.55
N LEU A 184 -3.41 25.48 22.39
CA LEU A 184 -2.70 24.25 22.78
C LEU A 184 -2.30 24.30 24.25
N THR A 185 -3.29 24.47 25.12
CA THR A 185 -3.11 24.61 26.57
C THR A 185 -3.57 23.40 27.36
N THR A 186 -4.47 22.58 26.81
CA THR A 186 -4.99 21.37 27.45
C THR A 186 -4.77 20.14 26.58
N PRO A 187 -4.72 18.93 27.17
CA PRO A 187 -4.62 17.69 26.40
C PRO A 187 -5.77 17.51 25.40
N GLU A 188 -6.99 17.89 25.77
CA GLU A 188 -8.18 17.79 24.91
C GLU A 188 -8.03 18.67 23.67
N ASN A 189 -7.51 19.90 23.83
CA ASN A 189 -7.25 20.78 22.71
C ASN A 189 -6.10 20.29 21.83
N MET A 190 -5.06 19.69 22.41
CA MET A 190 -3.95 19.09 21.65
C MET A 190 -4.45 17.98 20.73
N ASP A 191 -5.46 17.22 21.17
CA ASP A 191 -6.05 16.13 20.40
C ASP A 191 -7.10 16.63 19.39
N ALA A 192 -8.02 17.50 19.79
CA ALA A 192 -9.10 17.98 18.92
C ALA A 192 -8.65 19.04 17.89
N THR A 193 -7.49 19.68 18.09
CA THR A 193 -7.05 20.75 17.20
C THR A 193 -6.75 20.27 15.78
N ARG A 194 -7.03 21.16 14.82
CA ARG A 194 -6.55 21.08 13.45
C ARG A 194 -5.45 22.09 13.26
N VAL A 195 -4.29 21.59 12.84
CA VAL A 195 -3.11 22.41 12.55
C VAL A 195 -3.09 22.75 11.06
N SER A 196 -2.70 23.97 10.73
CA SER A 196 -2.44 24.37 9.35
C SER A 196 -1.12 25.12 9.25
N PHE A 197 -0.44 24.93 8.13
CA PHE A 197 0.81 25.59 7.81
C PHE A 197 0.66 26.42 6.56
N MET A 198 1.44 27.49 6.45
CA MET A 198 1.50 28.27 5.22
C MET A 198 2.83 29.02 5.12
N ILE A 199 3.36 29.07 3.89
CA ILE A 199 4.49 29.92 3.53
C ILE A 199 3.90 31.20 2.97
N MET A 200 4.20 32.34 3.58
CA MET A 200 3.67 33.64 3.15
C MET A 200 4.58 34.81 3.54
N LYS A 201 4.32 36.00 3.00
CA LYS A 201 5.06 37.19 3.42
C LYS A 201 4.59 37.61 4.81
N LEU A 202 5.45 38.33 5.53
CA LEU A 202 5.13 38.86 6.86
C LEU A 202 3.83 39.68 6.86
N ARG A 203 3.60 40.50 5.83
CA ARG A 203 2.39 41.32 5.69
C ARG A 203 1.15 40.44 5.67
N ASP A 204 1.13 39.39 4.84
CA ASP A 204 0.00 38.46 4.72
C ASP A 204 -0.31 37.72 6.03
N ALA A 205 0.72 37.49 6.86
CA ALA A 205 0.56 36.83 8.16
C ALA A 205 0.05 37.78 9.26
N THR A 206 0.14 39.10 9.04
CA THR A 206 -0.12 40.13 10.06
C THR A 206 -1.17 41.14 9.64
N HIS A 207 -1.76 41.02 8.46
CA HIS A 207 -2.76 41.94 7.94
C HIS A 207 -3.91 41.14 7.34
N SER A 208 -5.14 41.51 7.72
CA SER A 208 -6.37 40.92 7.20
C SER A 208 -7.23 42.01 6.60
N VAL A 209 -7.99 41.69 5.56
CA VAL A 209 -8.96 42.63 4.98
C VAL A 209 -10.30 42.40 5.66
N VAL A 210 -10.79 43.40 6.39
CA VAL A 210 -12.10 43.40 7.04
C VAL A 210 -12.92 44.52 6.41
N SER A 211 -14.02 44.16 5.75
CA SER A 211 -14.91 45.13 5.07
C SER A 211 -14.18 46.06 4.08
N GLY A 212 -13.18 45.53 3.36
CA GLY A 212 -12.38 46.27 2.39
C GLY A 212 -11.26 47.13 2.98
N VAL A 213 -11.11 47.18 4.31
CA VAL A 213 -10.04 47.90 5.01
C VAL A 213 -8.99 46.91 5.51
N GLU A 214 -7.72 47.23 5.26
CA GLU A 214 -6.60 46.44 5.79
C GLU A 214 -6.41 46.74 7.28
N VAL A 215 -6.52 45.70 8.10
CA VAL A 215 -6.38 45.77 9.55
C VAL A 215 -5.20 44.92 9.99
N HIS A 216 -4.31 45.51 10.78
CA HIS A 216 -3.20 44.77 11.39
C HIS A 216 -3.74 43.76 12.41
N THR A 217 -3.49 42.48 12.14
CA THR A 217 -3.78 41.33 13.01
C THR A 217 -2.47 40.84 13.62
N PRO A 218 -2.21 41.06 14.92
CA PRO A 218 -0.96 40.62 15.54
C PRO A 218 -0.84 39.09 15.53
N PHE A 219 0.39 38.59 15.61
CA PHE A 219 0.62 37.16 15.75
C PHE A 219 -0.05 36.60 17.00
N GLY A 220 -0.71 35.45 16.85
CA GLY A 220 -1.15 34.64 17.96
C GLY A 220 0.01 33.92 18.64
N ASP A 221 -0.20 33.52 19.88
CA ASP A 221 0.66 32.56 20.57
C ASP A 221 -0.17 31.34 20.95
N ILE A 222 -0.01 30.27 20.17
CA ILE A 222 -0.84 29.07 20.25
C ILE A 222 -0.77 28.41 21.64
N SER A 223 0.30 28.64 22.42
CA SER A 223 0.45 28.07 23.77
C SER A 223 -0.27 28.87 24.88
N ARG A 224 -0.97 29.96 24.54
CA ARG A 224 -1.68 30.79 25.52
C ARG A 224 -3.19 30.51 25.48
N SER A 225 -3.84 30.67 26.64
CA SER A 225 -5.29 30.50 26.78
C SER A 225 -6.10 31.61 26.09
N ASP A 226 -5.52 32.79 25.91
CA ASP A 226 -6.09 33.94 25.19
C ASP A 226 -5.84 33.89 23.67
N TYR A 227 -5.32 32.77 23.14
CA TYR A 227 -5.09 32.60 21.72
C TYR A 227 -6.40 32.66 20.92
N VAL A 228 -6.46 33.60 19.99
CA VAL A 228 -7.56 33.72 19.03
C VAL A 228 -7.39 32.65 17.95
N ALA A 229 -8.39 31.77 17.81
CA ALA A 229 -8.38 30.67 16.86
C ALA A 229 -8.00 31.11 15.45
N ASN A 230 -7.20 30.27 14.77
CA ASN A 230 -6.66 30.50 13.42
C ASN A 230 -5.73 31.71 13.23
N SER A 231 -5.29 32.38 14.31
CA SER A 231 -4.27 33.42 14.21
C SER A 231 -2.89 32.82 13.90
N TRP A 232 -2.12 33.47 13.03
CA TRP A 232 -0.81 32.97 12.64
C TRP A 232 0.23 33.13 13.75
N MET A 233 1.13 32.15 13.83
CA MET A 233 2.33 32.18 14.67
C MET A 233 3.54 31.78 13.82
N PRO A 234 4.69 32.47 13.93
CA PRO A 234 5.91 32.02 13.25
C PRO A 234 6.28 30.60 13.68
N TYR A 235 6.54 29.70 12.72
CA TYR A 235 6.76 28.28 13.02
C TYR A 235 7.99 28.05 13.92
N LYS A 236 9.08 28.79 13.68
CA LYS A 236 10.28 28.76 14.56
C LYS A 236 9.96 29.15 16.00
N LYS A 237 9.01 30.07 16.22
CA LYS A 237 8.58 30.48 17.56
C LYS A 237 7.77 29.37 18.22
N PHE A 238 6.86 28.74 17.47
CA PHE A 238 6.10 27.57 17.93
C PHE A 238 7.03 26.45 18.40
N LEU A 239 8.00 26.06 17.57
CA LEU A 239 8.96 25.00 17.91
C LEU A 239 9.73 25.27 19.22
N LYS A 240 10.10 26.54 19.48
CA LYS A 240 10.81 26.93 20.71
C LYS A 240 9.92 26.92 21.95
N ARG A 241 8.64 27.29 21.80
CA ARG A 241 7.68 27.44 22.91
C ARG A 241 6.87 26.17 23.19
N PHE A 242 6.92 25.19 22.29
CA PHE A 242 6.13 23.98 22.42
C PHE A 242 6.45 23.22 23.71
N LYS A 243 5.38 22.88 24.44
CA LYS A 243 5.43 22.08 25.65
C LYS A 243 4.11 21.33 25.79
N TYR A 244 4.19 20.01 25.86
CA TYR A 244 3.06 19.12 25.97
C TYR A 244 3.46 17.90 26.80
N ARG A 245 2.57 17.41 27.66
CA ARG A 245 2.76 16.13 28.33
C ARG A 245 1.76 15.15 27.72
N ASP A 246 2.27 14.09 27.11
CA ASP A 246 1.42 13.09 26.47
C ASP A 246 0.72 12.18 27.49
N GLN A 247 -0.14 11.29 26.99
CA GLN A 247 -0.92 10.35 27.80
C GLN A 247 -0.04 9.40 28.62
N SER A 248 1.19 9.11 28.17
CA SER A 248 2.16 8.29 28.92
C SER A 248 2.88 9.07 30.03
N GLY A 249 2.58 10.37 30.16
CA GLY A 249 3.25 11.27 31.08
C GLY A 249 4.60 11.76 30.55
N GLN A 250 5.01 11.45 29.32
CA GLN A 250 6.26 11.94 28.75
C GLN A 250 6.12 13.42 28.39
N LEU A 251 7.09 14.23 28.81
CA LEU A 251 7.14 15.64 28.47
C LEU A 251 7.79 15.83 27.09
N LEU A 252 6.97 16.21 26.10
CA LEU A 252 7.40 16.65 24.79
C LEU A 252 7.61 18.16 24.80
N GLN A 253 8.85 18.61 24.61
CA GLN A 253 9.19 20.03 24.62
C GLN A 253 10.23 20.40 23.57
N GLY A 254 10.26 21.69 23.24
CA GLY A 254 11.17 22.26 22.26
C GLY A 254 10.98 21.64 20.87
N VAL A 255 12.02 21.77 20.04
CA VAL A 255 11.94 21.39 18.62
C VAL A 255 11.59 19.91 18.44
N SER A 256 12.32 19.00 19.09
CA SER A 256 12.07 17.56 18.93
C SER A 256 10.71 17.14 19.46
N GLY A 257 10.25 17.70 20.59
CA GLY A 257 8.92 17.42 21.13
C GLY A 257 7.80 17.90 20.21
N ALA A 258 7.93 19.12 19.67
CA ALA A 258 6.97 19.69 18.74
C ALA A 258 6.86 18.85 17.47
N GLU A 259 7.99 18.42 16.91
CA GLU A 259 8.00 17.61 15.68
C GLU A 259 7.40 16.22 15.91
N LYS A 260 7.68 15.58 17.05
CA LYS A 260 7.04 14.30 17.41
C LYS A 260 5.53 14.43 17.49
N TRP A 261 5.03 15.48 18.15
CA TRP A 261 3.60 15.75 18.22
C TRP A 261 3.00 16.07 16.84
N LEU A 262 3.69 16.87 16.01
CA LEU A 262 3.21 17.15 14.65
C LEU A 262 3.15 15.89 13.79
N VAL A 263 4.12 14.98 13.91
CA VAL A 263 4.09 13.68 13.22
C VAL A 263 2.87 12.86 13.66
N SER A 264 2.55 12.84 14.96
CA SER A 264 1.37 12.12 15.45
C SER A 264 0.05 12.75 14.99
N LYS A 265 0.04 14.02 14.57
CA LYS A 265 -1.14 14.65 13.93
C LYS A 265 -1.26 14.35 12.42
N ILE A 266 -0.22 13.84 11.78
CA ILE A 266 -0.20 13.50 10.35
C ILE A 266 -0.44 12.00 10.12
N LEU A 267 0.13 11.16 10.98
CA LEU A 267 0.01 9.70 10.88
C LEU A 267 -1.20 9.21 11.66
N PHE A 268 -1.91 8.23 11.10
CA PHE A 268 -2.97 7.53 11.82
C PHE A 268 -2.37 6.59 12.88
N SER A 269 -2.94 6.60 14.09
CA SER A 269 -2.70 5.54 15.07
C SER A 269 -3.54 4.30 14.74
N GLU A 270 -3.22 3.17 15.38
CA GLU A 270 -4.03 1.96 15.23
C GLU A 270 -5.47 2.20 15.69
N GLU A 271 -5.65 2.86 16.83
CA GLU A 271 -6.94 3.23 17.37
C GLU A 271 -7.67 4.18 16.41
N GLY A 272 -7.03 5.25 15.94
CA GLY A 272 -7.68 6.20 15.02
C GLY A 272 -8.07 5.59 13.67
N ALA A 273 -7.35 4.58 13.18
CA ALA A 273 -7.66 3.92 11.91
C ALA A 273 -8.70 2.79 12.06
N HIS A 274 -8.81 2.18 13.24
CA HIS A 274 -9.51 0.92 13.43
C HIS A 274 -10.45 0.88 14.66
N ASP A 275 -10.73 2.02 15.28
CA ASP A 275 -11.72 2.13 16.35
C ASP A 275 -13.10 1.63 15.88
N SER A 276 -13.89 1.08 16.80
CA SER A 276 -15.19 0.51 16.47
C SER A 276 -16.21 1.55 16.00
N GLN A 277 -15.99 2.83 16.30
CA GLN A 277 -16.79 3.95 15.81
C GLN A 277 -16.27 4.52 14.49
N GLN A 278 -15.11 4.07 14.00
CA GLN A 278 -14.52 4.61 12.79
C GLN A 278 -15.30 4.16 11.55
N THR A 279 -15.64 5.13 10.70
CA THR A 279 -16.36 4.87 9.44
C THR A 279 -15.53 5.31 8.24
N GLY A 280 -15.94 4.92 7.03
CA GLY A 280 -15.28 5.37 5.79
C GLY A 280 -15.36 6.88 5.52
N HIS A 281 -16.11 7.65 6.32
CA HIS A 281 -16.22 9.10 6.18
C HIS A 281 -15.18 9.88 7.00
N GLY A 282 -14.38 9.18 7.81
CA GLY A 282 -13.37 9.78 8.68
C GLY A 282 -13.93 10.30 9.99
#